data_AF-D2VS03-F1
#
_entry.id   AF-D2VS03-F1
#
_cell.length_a   1.000
_cell.length_b   1.000
_cell.length_c   1.000
_cell.angle_alpha   90.00
_cell.angle_beta   90.00
_cell.angle_gamma   90.00
#
_symmetry.space_group_name_H-M   'P 1'
#
loop_
_entity.id
_entity.type
_entity.pdbx_description
1 polymer ?
#
loop_
_entity_poly.entity_id
_entity_poly.type
_entity_poly.pdbx_seq_one_letter_code
_entity_poly.pdbx_strand_id
1 'polypeptide(L)'
;MKSIIFLIATLLLACFVYRAESALRATYWYQGTTCSGTSFLMTIRDNAAGCNVTSCTPYSNEPTVLSQSFECPTSYPQNPTLKSGEISIYAYSNTTTCDSTTLNRYDVYKTNVCIKSGILFGPSAKSGQYVNCEKVVTYSDENCQTVSTSAPITLNSCASGKINKCLLSSNSTTNAGNSMRHSQSIVSLVVLMIVGLIAVASLF
;
A
#
# COMPACT_ATOMS: atom_id res chain seq x y z
N MET A 1 40.84 -28.81 -17.64
CA MET A 1 39.37 -28.84 -17.86
C MET A 1 38.56 -28.91 -16.57
N LYS A 2 38.84 -29.83 -15.63
CA LYS A 2 38.05 -29.97 -14.37
C LYS A 2 37.97 -28.69 -13.52
N SER A 3 39.05 -27.92 -13.43
CA SER A 3 39.09 -26.67 -12.64
C SER A 3 38.28 -25.51 -13.26
N ILE A 4 38.12 -25.49 -14.58
CA ILE A 4 37.35 -24.44 -15.29
C ILE A 4 35.85 -24.66 -15.09
N ILE A 5 35.41 -25.92 -15.12
CA ILE A 5 34.00 -26.30 -14.88
C ILE A 5 33.59 -25.95 -13.44
N PHE A 6 34.48 -26.17 -12.47
CA PHE A 6 34.22 -25.85 -11.07
C PHE A 6 34.07 -24.33 -10.85
N LEU A 7 34.89 -23.53 -11.54
CA LEU A 7 34.89 -22.07 -11.44
C LEU A 7 33.66 -21.43 -12.11
N ILE A 8 33.21 -22.00 -13.23
CA ILE A 8 31.96 -21.59 -13.90
C ILE A 8 30.74 -22.00 -13.05
N ALA A 9 30.76 -23.18 -12.44
CA ALA A 9 29.67 -23.64 -11.57
C ALA A 9 29.53 -22.78 -10.31
N THR A 10 30.62 -22.37 -9.67
CA THR A 10 30.57 -21.47 -8.50
C THR A 10 30.17 -20.05 -8.88
N LEU A 11 30.60 -19.54 -10.04
CA LEU A 11 30.19 -18.22 -10.53
C LEU A 11 28.69 -18.17 -10.86
N LEU A 12 28.16 -19.22 -11.50
CA LEU A 12 26.73 -19.36 -11.75
C LEU A 12 25.94 -19.46 -10.43
N LEU A 13 26.41 -20.26 -9.46
CA LEU A 13 25.77 -20.37 -8.15
C LEU A 13 25.75 -19.03 -7.40
N ALA A 14 26.83 -18.23 -7.50
CA ALA A 14 26.89 -16.89 -6.90
C ALA A 14 25.91 -15.91 -7.56
N CYS A 15 25.66 -16.03 -8.87
CA CYS A 15 24.63 -15.25 -9.56
C CYS A 15 23.20 -15.66 -9.17
N PHE A 16 22.96 -16.90 -8.75
CA PHE A 16 21.63 -17.37 -8.32
C PHE A 16 21.26 -16.99 -6.87
N VAL A 17 22.23 -16.67 -6.01
CA VAL A 17 21.98 -16.42 -4.58
C VAL A 17 21.72 -14.95 -4.23
N TYR A 18 22.08 -14.00 -5.10
CA TYR A 18 21.80 -12.58 -4.86
C TYR A 18 20.43 -12.14 -5.42
N ARG A 19 19.36 -12.86 -5.03
CA ARG A 19 18.04 -12.20 -5.01
C ARG A 19 18.02 -11.35 -3.75
N ALA A 20 18.31 -10.06 -3.89
CA ALA A 20 17.90 -9.11 -2.89
C ALA A 20 16.38 -9.21 -2.81
N GLU A 21 15.87 -9.95 -1.83
CA GLU A 21 14.44 -9.97 -1.53
C GLU A 21 14.05 -8.52 -1.28
N SER A 22 13.17 -7.98 -2.11
CA SER A 22 12.61 -6.66 -1.88
C SER A 22 11.84 -6.74 -0.56
N ALA A 23 12.35 -6.04 0.46
CA ALA A 23 11.74 -6.05 1.77
C ALA A 23 10.65 -4.99 1.81
N LEU A 24 9.42 -5.40 2.17
CA LEU A 24 8.36 -4.44 2.38
C LEU A 24 8.56 -3.74 3.72
N ARG A 25 8.16 -2.47 3.78
CA ARG A 25 8.03 -1.74 5.05
C ARG A 25 6.63 -1.19 5.20
N ALA A 26 5.94 -1.64 6.25
CA ALA A 26 4.72 -1.01 6.74
C ALA A 26 5.07 0.08 7.75
N THR A 27 4.47 1.25 7.62
CA THR A 27 4.62 2.40 8.51
C THR A 27 3.25 2.77 9.06
N TYR A 28 3.10 2.80 10.38
CA TYR A 28 1.88 3.19 11.06
C TYR A 28 2.07 4.52 11.76
N TRP A 29 1.10 5.41 11.64
CA TRP A 29 1.15 6.75 12.21
C TRP A 29 0.09 6.93 13.29
N TYR A 30 0.51 7.55 14.39
CA TYR A 30 -0.30 7.79 15.56
C TYR A 30 -0.30 9.27 15.91
N GLN A 31 -1.44 9.74 16.38
CA GLN A 31 -1.62 11.11 16.84
C GLN A 31 -1.00 11.24 18.25
N GLY A 32 -0.15 12.24 18.43
CA GLY A 32 0.66 12.43 19.64
C GLY A 32 2.08 11.87 19.49
N THR A 33 2.87 11.98 20.55
CA THR A 33 4.29 11.58 20.57
C THR A 33 4.49 10.11 20.94
N THR A 34 3.41 9.38 21.23
CA THR A 34 3.40 7.97 21.61
C THR A 34 2.50 7.17 20.69
N CYS A 35 2.86 5.90 20.43
CA CYS A 35 2.04 4.97 19.64
C CYS A 35 0.83 4.43 20.44
N SER A 36 0.32 5.21 21.40
CA SER A 36 -0.84 4.88 22.21
C SER A 36 -2.12 5.22 21.45
N GLY A 37 -3.01 4.25 21.30
CA GLY A 37 -4.29 4.43 20.60
C GLY A 37 -4.28 3.82 19.21
N THR A 38 -5.26 4.18 18.39
CA THR A 38 -5.40 3.62 17.04
C THR A 38 -4.66 4.47 16.02
N SER A 39 -3.93 3.83 15.12
CA SER A 39 -3.31 4.51 13.98
C SER A 39 -4.36 5.21 13.11
N PHE A 40 -3.99 6.36 12.54
CA PHE A 40 -4.85 7.11 11.61
C PHE A 40 -4.41 6.96 10.15
N LEU A 41 -3.16 6.54 9.92
CA LEU A 41 -2.57 6.28 8.61
C LEU A 41 -1.64 5.06 8.68
N MET A 42 -1.71 4.21 7.66
CA MET A 42 -0.77 3.13 7.40
C MET A 42 -0.25 3.20 5.96
N THR A 43 1.05 3.04 5.74
CA THR A 43 1.68 2.99 4.41
C THR A 43 2.58 1.76 4.27
N ILE A 44 2.40 0.96 3.22
CA ILE A 44 3.22 -0.22 2.89
C ILE A 44 3.92 0.01 1.54
N ARG A 45 5.24 -0.22 1.45
CA ARG A 45 6.08 -0.02 0.22
C ARG A 45 7.06 -1.17 -0.02
N ASP A 46 7.40 -1.44 -1.28
CA ASP A 46 8.24 -2.59 -1.73
C ASP A 46 9.77 -2.42 -1.61
N ASN A 47 10.26 -1.20 -1.43
CA ASN A 47 11.69 -0.91 -1.63
C ASN A 47 12.41 -0.41 -0.37
N ALA A 48 12.33 -1.13 0.74
CA ALA A 48 13.19 -0.84 1.89
C ALA A 48 14.50 -1.65 1.80
N ALA A 49 15.65 -0.97 1.80
CA ALA A 49 16.96 -1.62 1.88
C ALA A 49 17.14 -2.23 3.27
N GLY A 50 16.78 -3.51 3.41
CA GLY A 50 16.61 -4.16 4.71
C GLY A 50 15.39 -3.61 5.45
N CYS A 51 14.55 -4.49 5.97
CA CYS A 51 13.48 -4.07 6.86
C CYS A 51 13.82 -4.47 8.30
N ASN A 52 14.01 -3.46 9.15
CA ASN A 52 14.19 -3.63 10.59
C ASN A 52 12.93 -3.14 11.31
N VAL A 53 12.33 -3.99 12.14
CA VAL A 53 11.17 -3.65 12.97
C VAL A 53 11.58 -2.65 14.05
N THR A 54 10.73 -1.65 14.33
CA THR A 54 10.94 -0.69 15.42
C THR A 54 9.66 -0.53 16.24
N SER A 55 9.80 -0.40 17.57
CA SER A 55 8.66 -0.38 18.51
C SER A 55 7.81 0.89 18.45
N CYS A 56 8.41 2.08 18.50
CA CYS A 56 7.76 3.37 18.29
C CYS A 56 8.82 4.47 18.30
N THR A 57 8.72 5.46 17.42
CA THR A 57 9.61 6.64 17.43
C THR A 57 8.82 7.91 17.18
N PRO A 58 9.08 9.01 17.91
CA PRO A 58 8.58 10.33 17.52
C PRO A 58 9.05 10.65 16.10
N TYR A 59 8.15 11.16 15.26
CA TYR A 59 8.52 11.53 13.91
C TYR A 59 9.30 12.85 13.94
N SER A 60 10.58 12.78 13.60
CA SER A 60 11.55 13.87 13.78
C SER A 60 11.20 15.17 13.05
N ASN A 61 10.36 15.12 12.01
CA ASN A 61 10.01 16.29 11.21
C ASN A 61 8.72 17.00 11.71
N GLU A 62 7.99 16.41 12.66
CA GLU A 62 6.77 16.98 13.25
C GLU A 62 6.98 17.12 14.77
N PRO A 63 7.39 18.30 15.26
CA PRO A 63 7.96 18.47 16.60
C PRO A 63 7.00 18.16 17.76
N THR A 64 5.69 18.06 17.54
CA THR A 64 4.73 17.94 18.65
C THR A 64 3.64 16.89 18.46
N VAL A 65 3.57 16.20 17.31
CA VAL A 65 2.26 15.75 16.87
C VAL A 65 2.17 14.30 16.39
N LEU A 66 3.27 13.71 15.94
CA LEU A 66 3.24 12.37 15.34
C LEU A 66 4.28 11.44 15.93
N SER A 67 3.87 10.19 16.08
CA SER A 67 4.76 9.06 16.30
C SER A 67 4.51 8.02 15.22
N GLN A 68 5.53 7.22 14.96
CA GLN A 68 5.51 6.18 13.94
C GLN A 68 6.04 4.85 14.48
N SER A 69 5.47 3.75 14.01
CA SER A 69 6.03 2.40 14.17
C SER A 69 6.20 1.73 12.80
N PHE A 70 7.08 0.74 12.75
CA PHE A 70 7.39 0.03 11.51
C PHE A 70 7.24 -1.48 11.69
N GLU A 71 6.71 -2.13 10.67
CA GLU A 71 6.67 -3.59 10.54
C GLU A 71 7.22 -4.01 9.17
N CYS A 72 7.62 -5.27 9.07
CA CYS A 72 8.28 -5.86 7.90
C CYS A 72 7.42 -6.99 7.32
N PRO A 73 6.34 -6.66 6.61
CA PRO A 73 5.51 -7.70 6.01
C PRO A 73 6.26 -8.38 4.85
N THR A 74 5.90 -9.62 4.57
CA THR A 74 6.45 -10.39 3.44
C THR A 74 5.63 -10.22 2.16
N SER A 75 4.43 -9.65 2.26
CA SER A 75 3.54 -9.40 1.12
C SER A 75 2.60 -8.22 1.39
N TYR A 76 2.06 -7.61 0.32
CA TYR A 76 0.96 -6.67 0.46
C TYR A 76 -0.27 -7.38 1.04
N PRO A 77 -1.11 -6.68 1.83
CA PRO A 77 -2.37 -7.25 2.29
C PRO A 77 -3.20 -7.69 1.08
N GLN A 78 -3.41 -9.00 0.93
CA GLN A 78 -4.03 -9.59 -0.27
C GLN A 78 -5.52 -9.28 -0.39
N ASN A 79 -6.18 -8.97 0.72
CA ASN A 79 -7.54 -8.47 0.80
C ASN A 79 -7.58 -7.54 2.01
N PRO A 80 -7.17 -6.27 1.89
CA PRO A 80 -7.45 -5.36 2.97
C PRO A 80 -8.97 -5.25 3.00
N THR A 81 -9.58 -5.91 3.98
CA THR A 81 -10.99 -5.72 4.27
C THR A 81 -11.14 -4.24 4.56
N LEU A 82 -11.67 -3.48 3.60
CA LEU A 82 -11.95 -2.06 3.79
C LEU A 82 -12.80 -1.98 5.04
N LYS A 83 -12.30 -1.32 6.09
CA LYS A 83 -13.10 -1.13 7.29
C LYS A 83 -13.98 0.08 7.07
N SER A 84 -15.15 0.05 7.67
CA SER A 84 -16.02 1.21 7.71
C SER A 84 -15.24 2.41 8.24
N GLY A 85 -15.24 3.50 7.49
CA GLY A 85 -14.52 4.71 7.86
C GLY A 85 -13.04 4.74 7.46
N GLU A 86 -12.59 3.87 6.54
CA GLU A 86 -11.24 3.93 5.95
C GLU A 86 -11.29 4.18 4.43
N ILE A 87 -10.28 4.90 3.93
CA ILE A 87 -9.96 5.03 2.51
C ILE A 87 -8.61 4.36 2.23
N SER A 88 -8.56 3.53 1.19
CA SER A 88 -7.35 2.87 0.71
C SER A 88 -6.91 3.46 -0.62
N ILE A 89 -5.62 3.74 -0.74
CA ILE A 89 -4.98 4.26 -1.95
C ILE A 89 -3.92 3.27 -2.41
N TYR A 90 -4.08 2.76 -3.62
CA TYR A 90 -3.13 1.84 -4.26
C TYR A 90 -2.37 2.62 -5.32
N ALA A 91 -1.04 2.58 -5.28
CA ALA A 91 -0.19 3.16 -6.32
C ALA A 91 0.58 2.07 -7.05
N TYR A 92 0.41 2.01 -8.35
CA TYR A 92 0.99 1.02 -9.25
C TYR A 92 2.13 1.62 -10.06
N SER A 93 3.18 0.86 -10.30
CA SER A 93 4.27 1.24 -11.20
C SER A 93 3.82 1.19 -12.67
N ASN A 94 2.95 0.25 -13.04
CA ASN A 94 2.28 0.25 -14.33
C ASN A 94 0.94 0.97 -14.22
N THR A 95 0.92 2.22 -14.68
CA THR A 95 -0.25 3.10 -14.57
C THR A 95 -1.35 2.80 -15.58
N THR A 96 -1.06 1.97 -16.59
CA THR A 96 -1.97 1.63 -17.68
C THR A 96 -2.85 0.44 -17.30
N THR A 97 -2.27 -0.60 -16.69
CA THR A 97 -3.01 -1.84 -16.37
C THR A 97 -3.41 -1.93 -14.90
N CYS A 98 -2.73 -1.20 -14.00
CA CYS A 98 -2.95 -1.28 -12.56
C CYS A 98 -2.99 -2.73 -12.03
N ASP A 99 -2.12 -3.57 -12.58
CA ASP A 99 -2.00 -4.97 -12.17
C ASP A 99 -1.46 -5.06 -10.74
N SER A 100 -2.04 -5.96 -9.95
CA SER A 100 -1.61 -6.30 -8.59
C SER A 100 -0.12 -6.62 -8.46
N THR A 101 0.50 -7.20 -9.50
CA THR A 101 1.94 -7.49 -9.52
C THR A 101 2.82 -6.24 -9.62
N THR A 102 2.21 -5.11 -10.01
CA THR A 102 2.88 -3.81 -10.17
C THR A 102 2.54 -2.85 -9.02
N LEU A 103 1.86 -3.33 -7.98
CA LEU A 103 1.58 -2.53 -6.78
C LEU A 103 2.91 -2.16 -6.11
N ASN A 104 3.18 -0.86 -6.00
CA ASN A 104 4.39 -0.32 -5.40
C ASN A 104 4.12 0.33 -4.04
N ARG A 105 2.91 0.83 -3.82
CA ARG A 105 2.52 1.41 -2.54
C ARG A 105 1.05 1.16 -2.22
N TYR A 106 0.79 0.88 -0.95
CA TYR A 106 -0.55 0.76 -0.40
C TYR A 106 -0.68 1.68 0.82
N ASP A 107 -1.57 2.66 0.77
CA ASP A 107 -1.86 3.58 1.86
C ASP A 107 -3.28 3.36 2.39
N VAL A 108 -3.50 3.50 3.69
CA VAL A 108 -4.81 3.46 4.36
C VAL A 108 -4.93 4.67 5.26
N TYR A 109 -6.01 5.44 5.12
CA TYR A 109 -6.32 6.58 5.98
C TYR A 109 -7.65 6.39 6.67
N LYS A 110 -7.76 6.83 7.92
CA LYS A 110 -9.05 7.00 8.58
C LYS A 110 -9.78 8.22 8.03
N THR A 111 -11.06 8.05 7.79
CA THR A 111 -11.99 9.12 7.45
C THR A 111 -12.56 9.76 8.70
N ASN A 112 -13.03 11.00 8.57
CA ASN A 112 -13.64 11.79 9.62
C ASN A 112 -12.75 11.98 10.87
N VAL A 113 -11.44 11.74 10.75
CA VAL A 113 -10.45 12.01 11.80
C VAL A 113 -9.64 13.25 11.40
N CYS A 114 -9.52 14.20 12.33
CA CYS A 114 -8.62 15.33 12.15
C CYS A 114 -7.16 14.87 12.29
N ILE A 115 -6.39 14.98 11.22
CA ILE A 115 -4.98 14.61 11.19
C ILE A 115 -4.16 15.89 11.24
N LYS A 116 -3.39 16.04 12.32
CA LYS A 116 -2.58 17.23 12.56
C LYS A 116 -1.19 17.03 11.96
N SER A 117 -1.01 17.46 10.71
CA SER A 117 0.28 17.33 10.01
C SER A 117 0.34 18.23 8.79
N GLY A 118 1.25 19.20 8.80
CA GLY A 118 1.54 19.99 7.59
C GLY A 118 2.39 19.23 6.58
N ILE A 119 3.12 18.19 7.01
CA ILE A 119 3.89 17.36 6.09
C ILE A 119 2.97 16.48 5.22
N LEU A 120 1.90 15.93 5.79
CA LEU A 120 0.99 15.04 5.06
C LEU A 120 0.09 15.80 4.06
N PHE A 121 -0.36 17.01 4.40
CA PHE A 121 -1.29 17.79 3.56
C PHE A 121 -0.63 18.95 2.80
N GLY A 122 0.68 19.12 2.96
CA GLY A 122 1.46 20.17 2.32
C GLY A 122 1.64 21.42 3.19
N PRO A 123 2.63 22.26 2.88
CA PRO A 123 3.10 23.33 3.76
C PRO A 123 2.07 24.44 4.03
N SER A 124 1.01 24.51 3.22
CA SER A 124 -0.09 25.48 3.37
C SER A 124 -1.21 25.00 4.31
N ALA A 125 -1.15 23.76 4.78
CA ALA A 125 -2.12 23.17 5.71
C ALA A 125 -1.44 22.85 7.04
N LYS A 126 -2.15 23.06 8.15
CA LYS A 126 -1.72 22.60 9.48
C LYS A 126 -2.40 21.30 9.89
N SER A 127 -3.57 21.03 9.33
CA SER A 127 -4.26 19.76 9.50
C SER A 127 -5.12 19.43 8.28
N GLY A 128 -5.61 18.19 8.21
CA GLY A 128 -6.48 17.73 7.14
C GLY A 128 -7.36 16.55 7.57
N GLN A 129 -8.40 16.31 6.78
CA GLN A 129 -9.40 15.27 7.02
C GLN A 129 -9.95 14.74 5.70
N TYR A 130 -10.11 13.41 5.62
CA TYR A 130 -10.90 12.77 4.57
C TYR A 130 -12.35 12.69 5.06
N VAL A 131 -13.28 13.44 4.47
CA VAL A 131 -14.68 13.51 4.93
C VAL A 131 -15.52 12.52 4.14
N ASN A 132 -16.10 11.53 4.83
CA ASN A 132 -17.01 10.52 4.28
C ASN A 132 -16.57 9.91 2.93
N CYS A 133 -15.26 9.84 2.65
CA CYS A 133 -14.72 9.47 1.33
C CYS A 133 -15.19 10.29 0.13
N GLU A 134 -15.83 11.43 0.34
CA GLU A 134 -16.31 12.30 -0.72
C GLU A 134 -15.26 13.34 -1.09
N LYS A 135 -14.53 13.84 -0.09
CA LYS A 135 -13.62 14.96 -0.25
C LYS A 135 -12.48 14.93 0.76
N VAL A 136 -11.38 15.56 0.37
CA VAL A 136 -10.30 15.94 1.27
C VAL A 136 -10.51 17.40 1.64
N VAL A 137 -10.42 17.71 2.93
CA VAL A 137 -10.46 19.07 3.47
C VAL A 137 -9.13 19.31 4.17
N THR A 138 -8.50 20.44 3.87
CA THR A 138 -7.30 20.91 4.57
C THR A 138 -7.67 22.17 5.35
N TYR A 139 -6.96 22.39 6.45
CA TYR A 139 -7.27 23.45 7.41
C TYR A 139 -6.02 24.27 7.72
N SER A 140 -6.22 25.55 8.02
CA SER A 140 -5.15 26.48 8.39
C SER A 140 -4.76 26.42 9.87
N ASP A 141 -5.56 25.74 10.70
CA ASP A 141 -5.28 25.42 12.10
C ASP A 141 -5.04 23.91 12.32
N GLU A 142 -4.60 23.55 13.52
CA GLU A 142 -4.27 22.16 13.89
C GLU A 142 -5.48 21.35 14.41
N ASN A 143 -6.65 21.96 14.52
CA ASN A 143 -7.83 21.33 15.14
C ASN A 143 -8.96 21.08 14.12
N CYS A 144 -8.66 21.21 12.83
CA CYS A 144 -9.61 21.06 11.73
C CYS A 144 -10.85 21.97 11.85
N GLN A 145 -10.68 23.23 12.26
CA GLN A 145 -11.79 24.16 12.46
C GLN A 145 -11.96 25.15 11.29
N THR A 146 -10.86 25.62 10.74
CA THR A 146 -10.78 26.71 9.75
C THR A 146 -10.38 26.15 8.40
N VAL A 147 -11.36 25.94 7.52
CA VAL A 147 -11.15 25.37 6.19
C VAL A 147 -10.22 26.27 5.38
N SER A 148 -9.15 25.68 4.84
CA SER A 148 -8.24 26.33 3.89
C SER A 148 -8.62 25.96 2.47
N THR A 149 -8.70 24.65 2.17
CA THR A 149 -9.11 24.15 0.85
C THR A 149 -9.96 22.89 0.99
N SER A 150 -10.80 22.62 -0.01
CA SER A 150 -11.60 21.41 -0.08
C SER A 150 -11.68 20.92 -1.53
N ALA A 151 -11.41 19.64 -1.75
CA ALA A 151 -11.41 19.03 -3.07
C ALA A 151 -12.06 17.64 -3.03
N PRO A 152 -12.87 17.26 -4.04
CA PRO A 152 -13.50 15.96 -4.10
C PRO A 152 -12.47 14.83 -4.31
N ILE A 153 -12.73 13.67 -3.73
CA ILE A 153 -11.97 12.44 -3.97
C ILE A 153 -12.52 11.82 -5.24
N THR A 154 -11.67 11.69 -6.26
CA THR A 154 -12.05 11.01 -7.51
C THR A 154 -11.64 9.54 -7.43
N LEU A 155 -12.62 8.64 -7.55
CA LEU A 155 -12.39 7.19 -7.66
C LEU A 155 -11.92 6.89 -9.08
N ASN A 156 -10.62 6.76 -9.27
CA ASN A 156 -10.03 6.53 -10.60
C ASN A 156 -9.98 5.02 -10.92
N SER A 157 -10.31 4.67 -12.17
CA SER A 157 -10.25 3.30 -12.72
C SER A 157 -9.04 3.05 -13.64
N CYS A 158 -8.03 3.92 -13.53
CA CYS A 158 -6.69 3.88 -14.14
C CYS A 158 -6.47 4.50 -15.54
N ALA A 159 -5.68 5.59 -15.49
CA ALA A 159 -4.59 5.98 -16.41
C ALA A 159 -3.49 6.78 -15.64
N SER A 160 -3.75 7.21 -14.40
CA SER A 160 -2.87 7.98 -13.52
C SER A 160 -2.21 7.15 -12.39
N GLY A 161 -2.23 5.81 -12.49
CA GLY A 161 -1.47 4.90 -11.61
C GLY A 161 -1.93 4.78 -10.16
N LYS A 162 -2.96 5.53 -9.76
CA LYS A 162 -3.52 5.50 -8.41
C LYS A 162 -4.98 5.08 -8.43
N ILE A 163 -5.33 4.08 -7.64
CA ILE A 163 -6.72 3.67 -7.38
C ILE A 163 -7.09 4.06 -5.96
N ASN A 164 -8.20 4.78 -5.80
CA ASN A 164 -8.79 5.09 -4.51
C ASN A 164 -9.98 4.15 -4.26
N LYS A 165 -10.10 3.58 -3.06
CA LYS A 165 -11.23 2.75 -2.65
C LYS A 165 -11.71 3.18 -1.27
N CYS A 166 -13.02 3.14 -1.05
CA CYS A 166 -13.59 3.48 0.23
C CYS A 166 -14.72 2.51 0.60
N LEU A 167 -14.85 2.23 1.91
CA LEU A 167 -16.07 1.69 2.47
C LEU A 167 -16.78 2.75 3.35
N LEU A 168 -17.96 3.17 2.91
CA LEU A 168 -18.80 4.14 3.62
C LEU A 168 -19.49 3.50 4.84
N SER A 169 -19.56 4.24 5.94
CA SER A 169 -20.17 3.82 7.22
C SER A 169 -21.70 3.91 7.27
N SER A 170 -22.35 4.31 6.19
CA SER A 170 -23.78 4.61 6.16
C SER A 170 -24.50 3.67 5.20
N ASN A 171 -25.72 3.26 5.57
CA ASN A 171 -26.71 2.53 4.78
C ASN A 171 -26.99 3.20 3.41
N SER A 172 -26.03 3.23 2.51
CA SER A 172 -26.20 3.65 1.13
C SER A 172 -25.89 2.46 0.24
N THR A 173 -26.97 1.78 -0.15
CA THR A 173 -27.08 0.80 -1.23
C THR A 173 -26.78 1.44 -2.58
N THR A 174 -25.57 1.95 -2.75
CA THR A 174 -25.06 2.43 -4.04
C THR A 174 -23.63 1.99 -4.22
N ASN A 175 -23.47 0.70 -4.54
CA ASN A 175 -22.55 0.17 -5.56
C ASN A 175 -21.20 0.89 -5.76
N ALA A 176 -20.38 1.00 -4.71
CA ALA A 176 -18.99 1.48 -4.87
C ALA A 176 -17.92 0.50 -4.35
N GLY A 177 -18.32 -0.70 -3.88
CA GLY A 177 -17.41 -1.57 -3.11
C GLY A 177 -17.11 -2.95 -3.70
N ASN A 178 -17.71 -3.37 -4.81
CA ASN A 178 -17.62 -4.78 -5.23
C ASN A 178 -17.20 -4.95 -6.69
N SER A 179 -15.99 -4.50 -7.03
CA SER A 179 -15.32 -4.92 -8.26
C SER A 179 -13.81 -5.03 -8.07
N MET A 180 -13.39 -5.83 -7.08
CA MET A 180 -12.06 -6.48 -7.08
C MET A 180 -12.26 -7.99 -6.91
N ARG A 181 -12.99 -8.61 -7.84
CA ARG A 181 -12.94 -10.05 -8.02
C ARG A 181 -12.77 -10.32 -9.51
N HIS A 182 -11.53 -10.22 -9.98
CA HIS A 182 -10.97 -10.90 -11.15
C HIS A 182 -9.47 -10.57 -11.08
N SER A 183 -8.55 -11.50 -10.82
CA SER A 183 -8.02 -12.33 -11.90
C SER A 183 -7.11 -13.49 -11.42
N GLN A 184 -7.32 -14.12 -10.25
CA GLN A 184 -6.47 -15.27 -9.88
C GLN A 184 -6.88 -16.62 -10.49
N SER A 185 -7.98 -16.68 -11.27
CA SER A 185 -8.49 -17.95 -11.81
C SER A 185 -7.95 -18.33 -13.20
N ILE A 186 -7.22 -17.44 -13.90
CA ILE A 186 -6.77 -17.72 -15.28
C ILE A 186 -5.36 -18.36 -15.29
N VAL A 187 -4.48 -17.97 -14.37
CA VAL A 187 -3.10 -18.49 -14.34
C VAL A 187 -3.07 -19.98 -13.97
N SER A 188 -3.88 -20.42 -13.01
CA SER A 188 -3.96 -21.84 -12.64
C SER A 188 -4.52 -22.72 -13.76
N LEU A 189 -5.41 -22.19 -14.59
CA LEU A 189 -6.05 -22.94 -15.67
C LEU A 189 -5.10 -23.14 -16.86
N VAL A 190 -4.28 -22.13 -17.18
CA VAL A 190 -3.24 -22.24 -18.22
C VAL A 190 -2.10 -23.15 -17.78
N VAL A 191 -1.68 -23.08 -16.51
CA VAL A 191 -0.65 -23.99 -15.97
C VAL A 191 -1.13 -25.44 -15.96
N LEU A 192 -2.39 -25.70 -15.59
CA LEU A 192 -2.96 -27.05 -15.66
C LEU A 192 -3.09 -27.58 -17.09
N MET A 193 -3.44 -26.72 -18.06
CA MET A 193 -3.49 -27.13 -19.47
C MET A 193 -2.10 -27.46 -20.04
N ILE A 194 -1.07 -26.68 -19.72
CA ILE A 194 0.31 -26.93 -20.17
C ILE A 194 0.86 -28.22 -19.56
N VAL A 195 0.64 -28.44 -18.26
CA VAL A 195 1.06 -29.69 -17.59
C VAL A 195 0.30 -30.89 -18.15
N GLY A 196 -1.01 -30.75 -18.43
CA GLY A 196 -1.80 -31.80 -19.07
C GLY A 196 -1.30 -32.15 -20.48
N LEU A 197 -0.95 -31.15 -21.30
CA LEU A 197 -0.43 -31.37 -22.65
C LEU A 197 0.95 -32.05 -22.64
N ILE A 198 1.83 -31.70 -21.70
CA ILE A 198 3.14 -32.33 -21.55
C ILE A 198 2.99 -33.79 -21.10
N ALA A 199 2.06 -34.08 -20.18
CA ALA A 199 1.81 -35.44 -19.71
C ALA A 199 1.27 -36.35 -20.85
N VAL A 200 0.36 -35.84 -21.68
CA VAL A 200 -0.19 -36.60 -22.82
C VAL A 200 0.87 -36.84 -23.90
N ALA A 201 1.73 -35.87 -24.18
CA ALA A 201 2.83 -36.03 -25.14
C ALA A 201 3.90 -37.05 -24.70
N SER A 202 4.02 -37.33 -23.39
CA SER A 202 4.95 -38.32 -22.85
C SER A 202 4.41 -39.76 -22.81
N LEU A 203 3.14 -39.97 -23.21
CA LEU A 203 2.48 -41.27 -23.25
C LEU A 203 2.40 -41.88 -24.67
N PHE A 204 2.89 -41.15 -25.68
CA PHE A 204 3.06 -41.60 -27.06
C PHE A 204 4.56 -41.58 -27.42
#